data_AF-I7I8S9-F1
#
_entry.id   AF-I7I8S9-F1
#
_cell.length_a   1.000
_cell.length_b   1.000
_cell.length_c   1.000
_cell.angle_alpha   90.00
_cell.angle_beta   90.00
_cell.angle_gamma   90.00
#
_symmetry.space_group_name_H-M   'P 1'
#
loop_
_entity.id
_entity.type
_entity.pdbx_description
1 polymer ?
#
loop_
_entity_poly.entity_id
_entity_poly.type
_entity_poly.pdbx_seq_one_letter_code
_entity_poly.pdbx_strand_id
1 'polypeptide(L)'
;MKWGRGSAKPFIDITQLTVDTIKFTLHNSDVTLANALRRIMLSEIPCLAIEIVTVLENDTPLHDEYIAHRLGLLPIDSTRISEFEYRDKCSCSDKCSKCTVDYNLQVTCTEPFRTVTHLDIIPDEYDTPLPLPRSGDGIPIVKIRRDQSIHLKLTATKGIGKLHAKWVVANVAYQIEPLFKINSEMMGRTTQQDRATIASSCPRGILVSEDDNYGGTIRVTNSLECIYCDSCINTCKDLGFKGLIRIEPDETKFHFSVESTGAIAPEKIVEMALGFLEDKIKQLHQSVTETQSRVLGVSSTTAIASNIWRGNDQAPPNYALDLD
;
A
#
# COMPACT_ATOMS: atom_id res chain seq x y z
N MET A 1 -10.74 6.46 21.55
CA MET A 1 -9.88 5.38 22.06
C MET A 1 -9.01 5.91 23.18
N LYS A 2 -9.32 5.58 24.44
CA LYS A 2 -8.35 5.76 25.53
C LYS A 2 -7.39 4.58 25.44
N TRP A 3 -6.23 4.79 24.82
CA TRP A 3 -5.09 3.91 25.02
C TRP A 3 -4.92 3.78 26.54
N GLY A 4 -5.09 2.58 27.08
CA GLY A 4 -5.04 2.36 28.53
C GLY A 4 -3.76 2.98 29.09
N ARG A 5 -3.83 3.56 30.29
CA ARG A 5 -2.64 4.07 31.01
C ARG A 5 -1.66 2.89 31.18
N GLY A 6 -0.74 2.71 30.23
CA GLY A 6 0.17 1.56 30.15
C GLY A 6 0.38 0.96 28.76
N SER A 7 -0.45 1.27 27.75
CA SER A 7 -0.22 0.82 26.37
C SER A 7 0.83 1.70 25.70
N ALA A 8 1.94 1.10 25.26
CA ALA A 8 2.95 1.78 24.48
C ALA A 8 2.34 2.37 23.19
N LYS A 9 2.88 3.51 22.74
CA LYS A 9 2.39 4.18 21.52
C LYS A 9 2.70 3.32 20.30
N PRO A 10 1.80 3.28 19.29
CA PRO A 10 2.09 2.65 18.02
C PRO A 10 3.30 3.32 17.35
N PHE A 11 4.18 2.52 16.76
CA PHE A 11 5.29 3.02 15.95
C PHE A 11 5.62 2.05 14.82
N ILE A 12 6.31 2.56 13.79
CA ILE A 12 6.72 1.81 12.61
C ILE A 12 8.24 1.65 12.64
N ASP A 13 8.72 0.44 12.38
CA ASP A 13 10.13 0.13 12.18
C ASP A 13 10.36 -0.36 10.75
N ILE A 14 11.26 0.28 10.01
CA ILE A 14 11.51 -0.04 8.59
C ILE A 14 12.60 -1.10 8.51
N THR A 15 12.24 -2.28 8.02
CA THR A 15 13.14 -3.44 7.91
C THR A 15 13.87 -3.49 6.58
N GLN A 16 13.21 -3.08 5.49
CA GLN A 16 13.78 -3.09 4.14
C GLN A 16 13.13 -1.98 3.32
N LEU A 17 13.93 -1.25 2.55
CA LEU A 17 13.48 -0.29 1.55
C LEU A 17 14.27 -0.49 0.25
N THR A 18 13.54 -0.61 -0.85
CA THR A 18 14.05 -0.72 -2.22
C THR A 18 13.23 0.20 -3.12
N VAL A 19 13.59 0.30 -4.40
CA VAL A 19 12.87 1.16 -5.37
C VAL A 19 11.38 0.82 -5.46
N ASP A 20 11.04 -0.47 -5.48
CA ASP A 20 9.66 -0.92 -5.69
C ASP A 20 9.03 -1.53 -4.44
N THR A 21 9.79 -1.77 -3.37
CA THR A 21 9.27 -2.48 -2.17
C THR A 21 9.71 -1.83 -0.87
N ILE A 22 8.77 -1.68 0.07
CA ILE A 22 9.03 -1.36 1.48
C ILE A 22 8.48 -2.48 2.37
N LYS A 23 9.28 -2.91 3.35
CA LYS A 23 8.87 -3.81 4.41
C LYS A 23 9.06 -3.14 5.76
N PHE A 24 8.02 -3.13 6.57
CA PHE A 24 8.07 -2.50 7.88
C PHE A 24 7.26 -3.28 8.91
N THR A 25 7.59 -3.12 10.18
CA THR A 25 6.85 -3.70 11.30
C THR A 25 6.07 -2.61 12.01
N LEU A 26 4.77 -2.81 12.15
CA LEU A 26 3.89 -1.97 12.94
C LEU A 26 3.76 -2.58 14.34
N HIS A 27 4.29 -1.88 15.34
CA HIS A 27 4.30 -2.29 16.74
C HIS A 27 3.18 -1.62 17.54
N ASN A 28 2.77 -2.26 18.63
CA ASN A 28 1.78 -1.77 19.60
C ASN A 28 0.47 -1.34 18.94
N SER A 29 0.04 -2.09 17.93
CA SER A 29 -1.18 -1.82 17.18
C SER A 29 -2.18 -2.97 17.37
N ASP A 30 -3.30 -2.88 16.68
CA ASP A 30 -4.35 -3.88 16.68
C ASP A 30 -4.68 -4.30 15.24
N VAL A 31 -5.31 -5.46 15.10
CA VAL A 31 -5.67 -6.04 13.79
C VAL A 31 -6.56 -5.09 12.98
N THR A 32 -7.39 -4.29 13.63
CA THR A 32 -8.30 -3.36 12.94
C THR A 32 -7.53 -2.19 12.33
N LEU A 33 -6.56 -1.61 13.05
CA LEU A 33 -5.71 -0.54 12.52
C LEU A 33 -4.80 -1.05 11.41
N ALA A 34 -4.16 -2.22 11.59
CA ALA A 34 -3.32 -2.83 10.55
C ALA A 34 -4.13 -3.10 9.27
N ASN A 35 -5.31 -3.72 9.39
CA ASN A 35 -6.16 -3.98 8.23
C ASN A 35 -6.74 -2.70 7.61
N ALA A 36 -7.01 -1.66 8.41
CA ALA A 36 -7.42 -0.36 7.88
C ALA A 36 -6.32 0.25 7.00
N LEU A 37 -5.08 0.28 7.48
CA LEU A 37 -3.92 0.74 6.70
C LEU A 37 -3.75 -0.06 5.42
N ARG A 38 -3.82 -1.40 5.49
CA ARG A 38 -3.77 -2.29 4.32
C ARG A 38 -4.83 -1.93 3.28
N ARG A 39 -6.08 -1.72 3.70
CA ARG A 39 -7.20 -1.39 2.81
C ARG A 39 -7.06 -0.01 2.17
N ILE A 40 -6.59 0.98 2.92
CA ILE A 40 -6.35 2.33 2.39
C ILE A 40 -5.26 2.26 1.33
N MET A 41 -4.14 1.58 1.61
CA MET A 41 -3.04 1.44 0.65
C MET A 41 -3.49 0.78 -0.66
N LEU A 42 -4.35 -0.24 -0.59
CA LEU A 42 -4.83 -0.94 -1.80
C LEU A 42 -5.88 -0.15 -2.60
N SER A 43 -6.80 0.53 -1.93
CA SER A 43 -8.05 0.95 -2.59
C SER A 43 -8.30 2.45 -2.60
N GLU A 44 -7.55 3.24 -1.84
CA GLU A 44 -7.87 4.65 -1.63
C GLU A 44 -6.76 5.61 -2.01
N ILE A 45 -5.55 5.10 -2.23
CA ILE A 45 -4.48 5.92 -2.78
C ILE A 45 -4.80 6.22 -4.25
N PRO A 46 -4.84 7.50 -4.64
CA PRO A 46 -5.11 7.87 -6.01
C PRO A 46 -3.91 7.65 -6.91
N CYS A 47 -4.17 7.35 -8.18
CA CYS A 47 -3.18 7.39 -9.26
C CYS A 47 -3.82 7.75 -10.60
N LEU A 48 -2.98 7.93 -11.62
CA LEU A 48 -3.39 8.14 -13.01
C LEU A 48 -3.48 6.78 -13.72
N ALA A 49 -4.54 6.60 -14.51
CA ALA A 49 -4.67 5.48 -15.44
C ALA A 49 -5.46 5.92 -16.68
N ILE A 50 -5.22 5.26 -17.81
CA ILE A 50 -5.97 5.51 -19.05
C ILE A 50 -7.43 5.09 -18.83
N GLU A 51 -8.34 6.05 -19.03
CA GLU A 51 -9.79 5.86 -18.90
C GLU A 51 -10.46 5.79 -20.25
N ILE A 52 -10.14 6.76 -21.12
CA ILE A 52 -10.78 6.90 -22.42
C ILE A 52 -9.77 6.57 -23.50
N VAL A 53 -10.15 5.67 -24.40
CA VAL A 53 -9.38 5.32 -25.61
C VAL A 53 -10.26 5.64 -26.81
N THR A 54 -9.87 6.64 -27.58
CA THR A 54 -10.53 7.02 -28.83
C THR A 54 -9.78 6.36 -29.97
N VAL A 55 -10.41 5.40 -30.64
CA VAL A 55 -9.86 4.71 -31.81
C VAL A 55 -10.09 5.57 -33.04
N LEU A 56 -9.01 5.99 -33.69
CA LEU A 56 -9.08 6.69 -34.98
C LEU A 56 -8.86 5.72 -36.13
N GLU A 57 -7.95 4.77 -35.96
CA GLU A 57 -7.61 3.72 -36.93
C GLU A 57 -7.12 2.48 -36.18
N ASN A 58 -7.65 1.31 -36.53
CA ASN A 58 -7.16 0.02 -36.02
C ASN A 58 -7.29 -1.06 -37.10
N ASP A 59 -6.21 -1.28 -37.84
CA ASP A 59 -6.10 -2.38 -38.82
C ASP A 59 -5.37 -3.60 -38.23
N THR A 60 -5.25 -3.66 -36.90
CA THR A 60 -4.52 -4.72 -36.20
C THR A 60 -5.39 -5.97 -36.01
N PRO A 61 -4.78 -7.12 -35.67
CA PRO A 61 -5.54 -8.35 -35.42
C PRO A 61 -6.35 -8.35 -34.11
N LEU A 62 -6.12 -7.39 -33.20
CA LEU A 62 -6.84 -7.31 -31.93
C LEU A 62 -8.01 -6.33 -32.04
N HIS A 63 -9.16 -6.73 -31.49
CA HIS A 63 -10.31 -5.84 -31.39
C HIS A 63 -10.04 -4.67 -30.45
N ASP A 64 -10.72 -3.57 -30.71
CA ASP A 64 -10.58 -2.28 -30.02
C ASP A 64 -10.69 -2.43 -28.50
N GLU A 65 -11.66 -3.22 -28.01
CA GLU A 65 -11.93 -3.41 -26.59
C GLU A 65 -10.78 -4.11 -25.86
N TYR A 66 -10.10 -5.05 -26.51
CA TYR A 66 -8.94 -5.73 -25.92
C TYR A 66 -7.75 -4.78 -25.82
N ILE A 67 -7.53 -3.96 -26.86
CA ILE A 67 -6.45 -2.96 -26.86
C ILE A 67 -6.73 -1.91 -25.79
N ALA A 68 -7.96 -1.38 -25.73
CA ALA A 68 -8.37 -0.40 -24.74
C ALA A 68 -8.23 -0.95 -23.31
N HIS A 69 -8.63 -2.20 -23.07
CA HIS A 69 -8.46 -2.84 -21.77
C HIS A 69 -6.99 -2.97 -21.37
N ARG A 70 -6.10 -3.37 -22.30
CA ARG A 70 -4.66 -3.47 -22.03
C ARG A 70 -4.04 -2.11 -21.72
N LEU A 71 -4.38 -1.09 -22.51
CA LEU A 71 -3.92 0.29 -22.31
C LEU A 71 -4.37 0.84 -20.95
N GLY A 72 -5.60 0.53 -20.53
CA GLY A 72 -6.13 0.92 -19.23
C GLY A 72 -5.33 0.35 -18.05
N LEU A 73 -4.62 -0.76 -18.22
CA LEU A 73 -3.83 -1.42 -17.16
C LEU A 73 -2.36 -0.97 -17.13
N LEU A 74 -1.94 -0.08 -18.03
CA LEU A 74 -0.58 0.46 -17.99
C LEU A 74 -0.39 1.34 -16.75
N PRO A 75 0.64 1.09 -15.93
CA PRO A 75 0.94 1.98 -14.81
C PRO A 75 1.46 3.31 -15.36
N ILE A 76 0.88 4.43 -14.92
CA ILE A 76 1.33 5.78 -15.27
C ILE A 76 2.05 6.37 -14.05
N ASP A 77 3.18 6.99 -14.31
CA ASP A 77 3.89 7.80 -13.31
C ASP A 77 2.92 8.75 -12.60
N SER A 78 2.74 8.55 -11.31
CA SER A 78 1.77 9.26 -10.48
C SER A 78 2.46 9.97 -9.31
N THR A 79 3.76 10.25 -9.44
CA THR A 79 4.56 10.99 -8.44
C THR A 79 3.97 12.37 -8.11
N ARG A 80 3.41 13.05 -9.12
CA ARG A 80 2.74 14.37 -9.01
C ARG A 80 1.21 14.29 -8.90
N ILE A 81 0.65 13.18 -8.41
CA ILE A 81 -0.82 12.97 -8.35
C ILE A 81 -1.58 14.07 -7.57
N SER A 82 -0.90 14.76 -6.65
CA SER A 82 -1.47 15.87 -5.88
C SER A 82 -1.81 17.10 -6.74
N GLU A 83 -1.17 17.26 -7.90
CA GLU A 83 -1.41 18.37 -8.83
C GLU A 83 -2.69 18.18 -9.66
N PHE A 84 -3.18 16.93 -9.73
CA PHE A 84 -4.37 16.57 -10.49
C PHE A 84 -5.63 16.57 -9.64
N GLU A 85 -6.71 17.10 -10.20
CA GLU A 85 -8.05 17.04 -9.63
C GLU A 85 -8.81 15.81 -10.15
N TYR A 86 -9.75 15.32 -9.35
CA TYR A 86 -10.70 14.31 -9.85
C TYR A 86 -11.64 14.96 -10.86
N ARG A 87 -11.96 14.24 -11.94
CA ARG A 87 -12.78 14.77 -13.04
C ARG A 87 -14.17 15.23 -12.59
N ASP A 88 -14.79 14.53 -11.65
CA ASP A 88 -16.09 14.87 -11.06
C ASP A 88 -16.07 16.11 -10.17
N LYS A 89 -14.88 16.51 -9.68
CA LYS A 89 -14.68 17.68 -8.81
C LYS A 89 -14.09 18.88 -9.54
N CYS A 90 -13.68 18.71 -10.79
CA CYS A 90 -13.06 19.77 -11.56
C CYS A 90 -14.11 20.78 -12.04
N SER A 91 -13.74 22.06 -12.07
CA SER A 91 -14.62 23.14 -12.50
C SER A 91 -14.70 23.34 -14.02
N CYS A 92 -14.03 22.51 -14.82
CA CYS A 92 -14.03 22.60 -16.29
C CYS A 92 -15.31 22.00 -16.89
N SER A 93 -15.72 22.48 -18.06
CA SER A 93 -16.91 21.97 -18.76
C SER A 93 -16.68 20.63 -19.46
N ASP A 94 -15.46 20.34 -19.92
CA ASP A 94 -15.15 19.15 -20.68
C ASP A 94 -13.83 18.49 -20.23
N LYS A 95 -12.68 19.04 -20.65
CA LYS A 95 -11.35 18.58 -20.25
C LYS A 95 -10.39 19.76 -20.04
N CYS A 96 -9.42 19.59 -19.14
CA CYS A 96 -8.34 20.54 -18.89
C CYS A 96 -7.09 19.83 -18.36
N SER A 97 -5.94 20.51 -18.38
CA SER A 97 -4.65 19.96 -17.92
C SER A 97 -4.61 19.58 -16.44
N LYS A 98 -5.59 20.02 -15.62
CA LYS A 98 -5.68 19.65 -14.20
C LYS A 98 -6.41 18.33 -13.94
N CYS A 99 -7.31 17.90 -14.82
CA CYS A 99 -8.16 16.72 -14.58
C CYS A 99 -7.90 15.57 -15.56
N THR A 100 -7.23 15.85 -16.68
CA THR A 100 -6.94 14.89 -17.73
C THR A 100 -5.52 15.01 -18.23
N VAL A 101 -4.95 13.88 -18.64
CA VAL A 101 -3.68 13.81 -19.35
C VAL A 101 -3.92 13.11 -20.69
N ASP A 102 -3.57 13.78 -21.79
CA ASP A 102 -3.81 13.27 -23.14
C ASP A 102 -2.51 12.74 -23.78
N TYR A 103 -2.65 11.63 -24.51
CA TYR A 103 -1.58 10.98 -25.26
C TYR A 103 -2.04 10.57 -26.65
N ASN A 104 -1.06 10.38 -27.53
CA ASN A 104 -1.23 9.82 -28.86
C ASN A 104 -0.40 8.53 -29.01
N LEU A 105 -1.01 7.50 -29.58
CA LEU A 105 -0.32 6.30 -30.05
C LEU A 105 -0.59 6.16 -31.54
N GLN A 106 0.43 6.42 -32.37
CA GLN A 106 0.33 6.29 -33.82
C GLN A 106 1.51 5.48 -34.36
N VAL A 107 1.23 4.27 -34.84
CA VAL A 107 2.24 3.35 -35.35
C VAL A 107 1.76 2.69 -36.64
N THR A 108 2.60 2.74 -37.67
CA THR A 108 2.43 1.99 -38.92
C THR A 108 3.62 1.05 -39.11
N CYS A 109 3.35 -0.21 -39.46
CA CYS A 109 4.40 -1.21 -39.64
C CYS A 109 4.93 -1.23 -41.09
N THR A 110 6.21 -0.94 -41.26
CA THR A 110 6.93 -1.08 -42.55
C THR A 110 7.68 -2.40 -42.65
N GLU A 111 8.01 -3.00 -41.51
CA GLU A 111 8.73 -4.27 -41.37
C GLU A 111 7.79 -5.49 -41.49
N PRO A 112 8.30 -6.74 -41.61
CA PRO A 112 7.43 -7.92 -41.66
C PRO A 112 6.54 -8.08 -40.41
N PHE A 113 7.06 -7.72 -39.24
CA PHE A 113 6.33 -7.66 -37.98
C PHE A 113 6.94 -6.58 -37.07
N ARG A 114 6.11 -5.91 -36.28
CA ARG A 114 6.51 -5.00 -35.21
C ARG A 114 5.64 -5.26 -33.98
N THR A 115 6.23 -5.19 -32.79
CA THR A 115 5.46 -5.17 -31.54
C THR A 115 5.27 -3.72 -31.13
N VAL A 116 4.02 -3.28 -31.02
CA VAL A 116 3.66 -1.97 -30.46
C VAL A 116 3.70 -2.09 -28.94
N THR A 117 4.34 -1.14 -28.28
CA THR A 117 4.56 -1.13 -26.84
C THR A 117 4.11 0.19 -26.23
N HIS A 118 4.07 0.30 -24.90
CA HIS A 118 3.77 1.58 -24.25
C HIS A 118 4.82 2.67 -24.51
N LEU A 119 6.03 2.32 -24.96
CA LEU A 119 7.07 3.28 -25.32
C LEU A 119 6.74 4.04 -26.61
N ASP A 120 5.82 3.53 -27.43
CA ASP A 120 5.32 4.20 -28.63
C ASP A 120 4.27 5.29 -28.29
N ILE A 121 3.86 5.42 -27.01
CA ILE A 121 2.90 6.43 -26.55
C ILE A 121 3.62 7.78 -26.36
N ILE A 122 3.12 8.80 -27.04
CA ILE A 122 3.68 10.16 -27.02
C ILE A 122 2.70 11.08 -26.30
N PRO A 123 3.13 11.92 -25.35
CA PRO A 123 2.25 12.87 -24.68
C PRO A 123 1.99 14.08 -25.59
N ASP A 124 0.79 14.66 -25.49
CA ASP A 124 0.43 15.86 -26.26
C ASP A 124 1.16 17.11 -25.72
N GLU A 125 1.45 17.16 -24.42
CA GLU A 125 2.12 18.26 -23.73
C GLU A 125 3.51 17.86 -23.19
N TYR A 126 4.44 18.82 -23.13
CA TYR A 126 5.74 18.62 -22.49
C TYR A 126 5.61 18.50 -20.97
N ASP A 127 6.51 17.74 -20.33
CA ASP A 127 6.50 17.49 -18.87
C ASP A 127 5.23 16.79 -18.35
N THR A 128 4.71 15.86 -19.16
CA THR A 128 3.51 15.09 -18.82
C THR A 128 3.87 13.76 -18.14
N PRO A 129 3.11 13.29 -17.13
CA PRO A 129 3.31 11.96 -16.57
C PRO A 129 3.06 10.89 -17.62
N LEU A 130 3.91 9.87 -17.67
CA LEU A 130 3.98 8.94 -18.80
C LEU A 130 3.91 7.49 -18.29
N PRO A 131 3.50 6.54 -19.14
CA PRO A 131 3.47 5.12 -18.79
C PRO A 131 4.85 4.58 -18.39
N LEU A 132 4.85 3.63 -17.46
CA LEU A 132 6.03 2.95 -16.93
C LEU A 132 6.10 1.50 -17.43
N PRO A 133 7.29 0.86 -17.48
CA PRO A 133 8.62 1.38 -17.12
C PRO A 133 9.21 2.34 -18.17
N ARG A 134 10.21 3.15 -17.79
CA ARG A 134 10.84 4.13 -18.70
C ARG A 134 11.92 3.55 -19.63
N SER A 135 12.32 2.31 -19.40
CA SER A 135 13.42 1.64 -20.10
C SER A 135 13.13 0.15 -20.29
N GLY A 136 13.93 -0.51 -21.12
CA GLY A 136 13.77 -1.92 -21.51
C GLY A 136 12.93 -2.10 -22.76
N ASP A 137 12.43 -3.32 -22.97
CA ASP A 137 11.71 -3.72 -24.19
C ASP A 137 10.27 -3.19 -24.28
N GLY A 138 9.80 -2.51 -23.24
CA GLY A 138 8.43 -2.03 -23.14
C GLY A 138 7.41 -3.13 -22.78
N ILE A 139 6.24 -2.71 -22.34
CA ILE A 139 5.06 -3.55 -22.12
C ILE A 139 4.39 -3.70 -23.50
N PRO A 140 4.30 -4.93 -24.03
CA PRO A 140 3.69 -5.15 -25.34
C PRO A 140 2.18 -4.90 -25.28
N ILE A 141 1.66 -4.21 -26.28
CA ILE A 141 0.22 -3.91 -26.45
C ILE A 141 -0.35 -4.84 -27.53
N VAL A 142 0.18 -4.76 -28.75
CA VAL A 142 -0.27 -5.53 -29.91
C VAL A 142 0.89 -5.83 -30.85
N LYS A 143 0.83 -6.96 -31.55
CA LYS A 143 1.77 -7.29 -32.64
C LYS A 143 1.09 -7.02 -33.97
N ILE A 144 1.76 -6.26 -34.83
CA ILE A 144 1.26 -5.85 -36.14
C ILE A 144 2.20 -6.35 -37.24
N ARG A 145 1.64 -6.62 -38.42
CA ARG A 145 2.37 -7.00 -39.64
C ARG A 145 2.50 -5.82 -40.58
N ARG A 146 3.32 -5.99 -41.63
CA ARG A 146 3.48 -5.02 -42.71
C ARG A 146 2.14 -4.47 -43.18
N ASP A 147 2.10 -3.16 -43.39
CA ASP A 147 0.95 -2.38 -43.86
C ASP A 147 -0.22 -2.27 -42.86
N GLN A 148 -0.11 -2.83 -41.65
CA GLN A 148 -1.07 -2.56 -40.58
C GLN A 148 -0.68 -1.31 -39.79
N SER A 149 -1.70 -0.56 -39.39
CA SER A 149 -1.61 0.69 -38.64
C SER A 149 -2.50 0.66 -37.40
N ILE A 150 -2.10 1.43 -36.40
CA ILE A 150 -2.90 1.75 -35.23
C ILE A 150 -2.73 3.22 -34.89
N HIS A 151 -3.85 3.91 -34.69
CA HIS A 151 -3.89 5.32 -34.30
C HIS A 151 -4.97 5.52 -33.23
N LEU A 152 -4.51 5.82 -32.02
CA LEU A 152 -5.36 6.02 -30.85
C LEU A 152 -5.07 7.36 -30.19
N LYS A 153 -6.11 8.00 -29.66
CA LYS A 153 -5.98 9.06 -28.65
C LYS A 153 -6.36 8.50 -27.29
N LEU A 154 -5.51 8.72 -26.30
CA LEU A 154 -5.64 8.17 -24.96
C LEU A 154 -5.83 9.32 -23.98
N THR A 155 -6.77 9.21 -23.06
CA THR A 155 -6.94 10.17 -21.97
C THR A 155 -6.85 9.44 -20.64
N ALA A 156 -5.87 9.80 -19.83
CA ALA A 156 -5.74 9.36 -18.45
C ALA A 156 -6.40 10.32 -17.47
N THR A 157 -6.95 9.73 -16.40
CA THR A 157 -7.65 10.47 -15.34
C THR A 157 -7.22 9.95 -13.97
N LYS A 158 -7.32 10.83 -12.97
CA LYS A 158 -7.11 10.50 -11.56
C LYS A 158 -8.27 9.64 -11.05
N GLY A 159 -7.95 8.50 -10.45
CA GLY A 159 -8.91 7.58 -9.84
C GLY A 159 -8.31 6.82 -8.67
N ILE A 160 -9.11 5.94 -8.06
CA ILE A 160 -8.72 5.13 -6.88
C ILE A 160 -9.03 3.65 -7.12
N GLY A 161 -8.25 2.77 -6.49
CA GLY A 161 -8.40 1.31 -6.63
C GLY A 161 -9.79 0.76 -6.26
N LYS A 162 -10.56 1.47 -5.41
CA LYS A 162 -11.94 1.11 -5.08
C LYS A 162 -12.88 1.16 -6.29
N LEU A 163 -12.60 2.03 -7.27
CA LEU A 163 -13.42 2.17 -8.48
C LEU A 163 -13.07 1.10 -9.51
N HIS A 164 -11.77 0.87 -9.73
CA HIS A 164 -11.29 -0.15 -10.66
C HIS A 164 -9.86 -0.57 -10.29
N ALA A 165 -9.53 -1.84 -10.55
CA ALA A 165 -8.22 -2.41 -10.23
C ALA A 165 -7.04 -1.72 -10.93
N LYS A 166 -7.30 -1.04 -12.07
CA LYS A 166 -6.29 -0.27 -12.80
C LYS A 166 -5.70 0.91 -12.03
N TRP A 167 -6.41 1.39 -11.00
CA TRP A 167 -5.91 2.45 -10.12
C TRP A 167 -5.31 1.90 -8.80
N VAL A 168 -5.06 0.60 -8.70
CA VAL A 168 -4.36 0.02 -7.56
C VAL A 168 -2.86 0.27 -7.73
N VAL A 169 -2.26 0.97 -6.78
CA VAL A 169 -0.86 1.44 -6.86
C VAL A 169 0.16 0.42 -6.36
N ALA A 170 -0.26 -0.52 -5.51
CA ALA A 170 0.61 -1.49 -4.87
C ALA A 170 -0.11 -2.79 -4.52
N ASN A 171 0.66 -3.87 -4.43
CA ASN A 171 0.28 -5.08 -3.72
C ASN A 171 0.68 -4.94 -2.24
N VAL A 172 -0.24 -5.22 -1.33
CA VAL A 172 -0.06 -4.94 0.11
C VAL A 172 -0.55 -6.11 0.94
N ALA A 173 0.36 -6.71 1.68
CA ALA A 173 0.09 -7.77 2.63
C ALA A 173 0.71 -7.45 3.98
N TYR A 174 0.16 -8.04 5.04
CA TYR A 174 0.84 -8.11 6.32
C TYR A 174 0.75 -9.53 6.89
N GLN A 175 1.75 -9.89 7.68
CA GLN A 175 1.80 -11.12 8.46
C GLN A 175 1.80 -10.78 9.95
N ILE A 176 1.07 -11.56 10.73
CA ILE A 176 1.06 -11.47 12.19
C ILE A 176 2.21 -12.34 12.73
N GLU A 177 3.01 -11.82 13.65
CA GLU A 177 4.16 -12.55 14.21
C GLU A 177 3.71 -13.82 14.94
N PRO A 178 4.23 -15.01 14.60
CA PRO A 178 3.93 -16.24 15.34
C PRO A 178 4.71 -16.31 16.65
N LEU A 179 4.00 -16.30 17.79
CA LEU A 179 4.58 -16.47 19.12
C LEU A 179 4.66 -17.95 19.48
N PHE A 180 5.89 -18.46 19.52
CA PHE A 180 6.18 -19.80 20.01
C PHE A 180 6.28 -19.77 21.54
N LYS A 181 5.31 -20.39 22.20
CA LYS A 181 5.34 -20.66 23.65
C LYS A 181 5.77 -22.10 23.87
N ILE A 182 6.99 -22.27 24.36
CA ILE A 182 7.58 -23.57 24.68
C ILE A 182 7.55 -23.75 26.20
N ASN A 183 6.96 -24.85 26.68
CA ASN A 183 6.89 -25.14 28.11
C ASN A 183 8.22 -25.74 28.60
N SER A 184 8.99 -24.97 29.36
CA SER A 184 10.30 -25.36 29.88
C SER A 184 10.27 -26.59 30.81
N GLU A 185 9.22 -26.75 31.63
CA GLU A 185 9.10 -27.91 32.54
C GLU A 185 8.91 -29.21 31.77
N MET A 186 8.10 -29.18 30.71
CA MET A 186 7.89 -30.33 29.83
C MET A 186 9.12 -30.57 28.96
N MET A 187 9.83 -29.52 28.55
CA MET A 187 11.06 -29.63 27.77
C MET A 187 12.15 -30.40 28.53
N GLY A 188 12.26 -30.19 29.85
CA GLY A 188 13.19 -30.95 30.70
C GLY A 188 12.90 -32.46 30.79
N ARG A 189 11.70 -32.91 30.42
CA ARG A 189 11.31 -34.33 30.39
C ARG A 189 11.50 -34.99 29.02
N THR A 190 11.78 -34.20 27.98
CA THR A 190 12.01 -34.72 26.63
C THR A 190 13.42 -35.27 26.48
N THR A 191 13.57 -36.35 25.70
CA THR A 191 14.90 -36.86 25.36
C THR A 191 15.52 -36.08 24.19
N GLN A 192 16.82 -36.25 23.96
CA GLN A 192 17.50 -35.67 22.81
C GLN A 192 16.86 -36.14 21.48
N GLN A 193 16.45 -37.41 21.40
CA GLN A 193 15.79 -37.97 20.23
C GLN A 193 14.40 -37.34 19.98
N ASP A 194 13.63 -37.10 21.05
CA ASP A 194 12.32 -36.43 20.94
C ASP A 194 12.49 -35.03 20.37
N ARG A 195 13.49 -34.27 20.84
CA ARG A 195 13.78 -32.91 20.38
C ARG A 195 14.22 -32.87 18.92
N ALA A 196 15.09 -33.78 18.51
CA ALA A 196 15.50 -33.89 17.12
C ALA A 196 14.31 -34.24 16.21
N THR A 197 13.40 -35.10 16.68
CA THR A 197 12.18 -35.46 15.95
C THR A 197 11.22 -34.27 15.85
N ILE A 198 11.02 -33.52 16.93
CA ILE A 198 10.18 -32.31 16.93
C ILE A 198 10.80 -31.23 16.02
N ALA A 199 12.11 -31.00 16.10
CA ALA A 199 12.80 -30.03 15.26
C ALA A 199 12.68 -30.37 13.76
N SER A 200 12.94 -31.62 13.40
CA SER A 200 12.83 -32.11 12.01
C SER A 200 11.40 -32.19 11.47
N SER A 201 10.38 -32.19 12.35
CA SER A 201 8.98 -32.16 11.91
C SER A 201 8.56 -30.84 11.23
N CYS A 202 9.32 -29.77 11.44
CA CYS A 202 9.01 -28.47 10.85
C CYS A 202 9.48 -28.42 9.40
N PRO A 203 8.58 -28.33 8.40
CA PRO A 203 8.95 -28.33 6.98
C PRO A 203 9.78 -27.10 6.57
N ARG A 204 9.75 -26.04 7.38
CA ARG A 204 10.49 -24.79 7.17
C ARG A 204 11.79 -24.72 7.97
N GLY A 205 12.12 -25.73 8.77
CA GLY A 205 13.38 -25.75 9.54
C GLY A 205 13.48 -24.67 10.62
N ILE A 206 12.35 -24.20 11.14
CA ILE A 206 12.26 -23.08 12.10
C ILE A 206 12.75 -23.48 13.51
N LEU A 207 12.60 -24.76 13.85
CA LEU A 207 12.94 -25.30 15.15
C LEU A 207 14.30 -25.98 15.06
N VAL A 208 15.23 -25.56 15.91
CA VAL A 208 16.56 -26.16 16.02
C VAL A 208 16.71 -26.73 17.41
N SER A 209 17.06 -28.02 17.50
CA SER A 209 17.44 -28.65 18.77
C SER A 209 18.85 -28.25 19.15
N GLU A 210 19.03 -27.71 20.34
CA GLU A 210 20.32 -27.36 20.91
C GLU A 210 20.59 -28.23 22.14
N ASP A 211 21.80 -28.79 22.21
CA ASP A 211 22.21 -29.65 23.32
C ASP A 211 23.11 -28.86 24.27
N ASP A 212 22.51 -28.40 25.36
CA ASP A 212 23.22 -27.73 26.45
C ASP A 212 23.62 -28.75 27.53
N ASN A 213 24.70 -28.47 28.27
CA ASN A 213 25.17 -29.27 29.41
C ASN A 213 24.10 -29.51 30.51
N TYR A 214 22.99 -28.76 30.48
CA TYR A 214 21.86 -28.88 31.41
C TYR A 214 20.65 -29.60 30.82
N GLY A 215 20.85 -30.34 29.72
CA GLY A 215 19.84 -31.20 29.14
C GLY A 215 18.98 -30.53 28.09
N GLY A 216 19.58 -29.76 27.16
CA GLY A 216 19.08 -29.30 25.84
C GLY A 216 17.69 -28.64 25.70
N THR A 217 17.53 -27.82 24.66
CA THR A 217 16.31 -27.03 24.38
C THR A 217 15.98 -27.00 22.89
N ILE A 218 14.80 -26.49 22.53
CA ILE A 218 14.46 -26.15 21.15
C ILE A 218 14.45 -24.63 21.03
N ARG A 219 15.29 -24.11 20.15
CA ARG A 219 15.33 -22.69 19.80
C ARG A 219 14.58 -22.45 18.50
N VAL A 220 13.84 -21.34 18.48
CA VAL A 220 13.18 -20.83 17.27
C VAL A 220 14.15 -19.89 16.57
N THR A 221 14.47 -20.15 15.30
CA THR A 221 15.38 -19.31 14.51
C THR A 221 14.67 -18.10 13.92
N ASN A 222 13.69 -18.34 13.05
CA ASN A 222 12.88 -17.31 12.40
C ASN A 222 11.39 -17.62 12.53
N SER A 223 10.71 -16.95 13.46
CA SER A 223 9.27 -17.13 13.72
C SER A 223 8.42 -16.81 12.49
N LEU A 224 8.83 -15.85 11.66
CA LEU A 224 8.07 -15.35 10.50
C LEU A 224 7.96 -16.36 9.35
N GLU A 225 8.82 -17.36 9.31
CA GLU A 225 8.73 -18.42 8.29
C GLU A 225 7.67 -19.48 8.63
N CYS A 226 7.05 -19.40 9.82
CA CYS A 226 6.02 -20.35 10.23
C CYS A 226 4.76 -20.20 9.39
N ILE A 227 4.37 -21.28 8.72
CA ILE A 227 3.15 -21.37 7.91
C ILE A 227 1.94 -21.93 8.68
N TYR A 228 2.02 -22.03 10.01
CA TYR A 228 0.97 -22.61 10.86
C TYR A 228 0.50 -24.01 10.42
N CYS A 229 1.45 -24.87 10.02
CA CYS A 229 1.14 -26.24 9.57
C CYS A 229 0.79 -27.23 10.71
N ASP A 230 0.96 -26.83 11.97
CA ASP A 230 0.77 -27.65 13.17
C ASP A 230 1.61 -28.95 13.26
N SER A 231 2.55 -29.20 12.35
CA SER A 231 3.39 -30.42 12.36
C SER A 231 4.17 -30.60 13.67
N CYS A 232 4.77 -29.52 14.19
CA CYS A 232 5.50 -29.58 15.46
C CYS A 232 4.55 -29.81 16.65
N ILE A 233 3.34 -29.26 16.61
CA ILE A 233 2.32 -29.43 17.66
C ILE A 233 1.81 -30.87 17.66
N ASN A 234 1.56 -31.44 16.47
CA ASN A 234 1.09 -32.82 16.32
C ASN A 234 2.17 -33.83 16.70
N THR A 235 3.42 -33.61 16.27
CA THR A 235 4.57 -34.44 16.68
C THR A 235 4.73 -34.43 18.21
N CYS A 236 4.58 -33.26 18.87
CA CYS A 236 4.59 -33.20 20.33
C CYS A 236 3.46 -34.04 20.96
N LYS A 237 2.25 -34.05 20.39
CA LYS A 237 1.13 -34.86 20.89
C LYS A 237 1.39 -36.35 20.72
N ASP A 238 1.93 -36.76 19.58
CA ASP A 238 2.22 -38.17 19.26
C ASP A 238 3.29 -38.75 20.19
N LEU A 239 4.26 -37.92 20.61
CA LEU A 239 5.26 -38.25 21.63
C LEU A 239 4.73 -38.16 23.08
N GLY A 240 3.46 -37.83 23.29
CA GLY A 240 2.83 -37.72 24.61
C GLY A 240 3.02 -36.38 25.33
N PHE A 241 3.67 -35.41 24.71
CA PHE A 241 3.93 -34.07 25.27
C PHE A 241 2.88 -33.04 24.82
N LYS A 242 1.63 -33.24 25.23
CA LYS A 242 0.52 -32.33 24.86
C LYS A 242 0.73 -30.93 25.44
N GLY A 243 0.89 -29.94 24.57
CA GLY A 243 1.06 -28.53 24.95
C GLY A 243 2.50 -28.11 25.23
N LEU A 244 3.49 -28.95 24.87
CA LEU A 244 4.90 -28.58 24.91
C LEU A 244 5.19 -27.34 24.05
N ILE A 245 4.65 -27.31 22.84
CA ILE A 245 4.71 -26.17 21.92
C ILE A 245 3.29 -25.66 21.70
N ARG A 246 3.11 -24.35 21.85
CA ARG A 246 1.93 -23.62 21.39
C ARG A 246 2.38 -22.48 20.49
N ILE A 247 1.68 -22.29 19.39
CA ILE A 247 1.92 -21.19 18.47
C ILE A 247 0.67 -20.31 18.52
N GLU A 248 0.84 -19.08 18.95
CA GLU A 248 -0.24 -18.09 19.06
C GLU A 248 0.13 -16.85 18.23
N PRO A 249 -0.82 -16.16 17.59
CA PRO A 249 -0.52 -14.93 16.87
C PRO A 249 -0.23 -13.77 17.85
N ASP A 250 0.82 -12.98 17.61
CA ASP A 250 1.05 -11.70 18.28
C ASP A 250 0.17 -10.61 17.66
N GLU A 251 -1.01 -10.39 18.22
CA GLU A 251 -1.93 -9.36 17.73
C GLU A 251 -1.45 -7.92 17.97
N THR A 252 -0.22 -7.71 18.48
CA THR A 252 0.38 -6.40 18.69
C THR A 252 1.45 -6.02 17.66
N LYS A 253 1.89 -6.98 16.82
CA LYS A 253 2.96 -6.80 15.84
C LYS A 253 2.57 -7.31 14.46
N PHE A 254 2.68 -6.43 13.47
CA PHE A 254 2.29 -6.71 12.10
C PHE A 254 3.44 -6.39 11.14
N HIS A 255 3.91 -7.40 10.40
CA HIS A 255 4.96 -7.27 9.42
C HIS A 255 4.35 -7.00 8.04
N PHE A 256 4.43 -5.77 7.57
CA PHE A 256 3.92 -5.36 6.27
C PHE A 256 4.95 -5.59 5.16
N SER A 257 4.44 -5.97 4.00
CA SER A 257 5.13 -5.95 2.71
C SER A 257 4.29 -5.17 1.72
N VAL A 258 4.85 -4.10 1.19
CA VAL A 258 4.20 -3.18 0.24
C VAL A 258 5.06 -3.15 -1.03
N GLU A 259 4.52 -3.67 -2.11
CA GLU A 259 5.17 -3.76 -3.42
C GLU A 259 4.45 -2.81 -4.39
N SER A 260 5.13 -1.73 -4.79
CA SER A 260 4.61 -0.76 -5.74
C SER A 260 4.57 -1.30 -7.17
N THR A 261 3.63 -0.79 -7.95
CA THR A 261 3.59 -0.96 -9.41
C THR A 261 4.59 -0.06 -10.16
N GLY A 262 5.33 0.78 -9.43
CA GLY A 262 6.23 1.79 -9.97
C GLY A 262 5.58 3.17 -10.16
N ALA A 263 4.24 3.24 -10.18
CA ALA A 263 3.51 4.50 -10.35
C ALA A 263 3.78 5.52 -9.23
N ILE A 264 3.98 5.04 -8.00
CA ILE A 264 4.28 5.84 -6.81
C ILE A 264 5.34 5.10 -5.98
N ALA A 265 6.31 5.81 -5.42
CA ALA A 265 7.32 5.19 -4.56
C ALA A 265 6.68 4.51 -3.32
N PRO A 266 7.18 3.34 -2.89
CA PRO A 266 6.55 2.53 -1.84
C PRO A 266 6.47 3.24 -0.48
N GLU A 267 7.49 4.03 -0.10
CA GLU A 267 7.46 4.87 1.10
C GLU A 267 6.36 5.94 1.04
N LYS A 268 6.12 6.49 -0.16
CA LYS A 268 5.11 7.52 -0.36
C LYS A 268 3.70 6.95 -0.25
N ILE A 269 3.49 5.72 -0.68
CA ILE A 269 2.24 4.97 -0.51
C ILE A 269 1.89 4.85 0.97
N VAL A 270 2.86 4.51 1.82
CA VAL A 270 2.66 4.39 3.27
C VAL A 270 2.36 5.76 3.90
N GLU A 271 3.10 6.81 3.54
CA GLU A 271 2.83 8.18 4.01
C GLU A 271 1.42 8.65 3.65
N MET A 272 1.03 8.47 2.38
CA MET A 272 -0.29 8.85 1.90
C MET A 272 -1.39 8.10 2.65
N ALA A 273 -1.22 6.79 2.87
CA ALA A 273 -2.22 6.00 3.59
C ALA A 273 -2.44 6.49 5.03
N LEU A 274 -1.37 6.89 5.73
CA LEU A 274 -1.48 7.50 7.05
C LEU A 274 -2.22 8.84 7.00
N GLY A 275 -1.89 9.70 6.02
CA GLY A 275 -2.58 10.98 5.81
C GLY A 275 -4.08 10.81 5.53
N PHE A 276 -4.44 9.86 4.65
CA PHE A 276 -5.85 9.56 4.36
C PHE A 276 -6.61 9.02 5.58
N LEU A 277 -5.96 8.20 6.42
CA LEU A 277 -6.56 7.73 7.66
C LEU A 277 -6.80 8.88 8.63
N GLU A 278 -5.82 9.78 8.78
CA GLU A 278 -5.92 10.98 9.61
C GLU A 278 -7.08 11.88 9.16
N ASP A 279 -7.18 12.17 7.86
CA ASP A 279 -8.23 13.01 7.29
C ASP A 279 -9.63 12.44 7.52
N LYS A 280 -9.80 11.12 7.37
CA LYS A 280 -11.07 10.45 7.69
C LYS A 280 -11.45 10.59 9.15
N ILE A 281 -10.49 10.44 10.06
CA ILE A 281 -10.74 10.57 11.49
C ILE A 281 -11.12 12.03 11.81
N LYS A 282 -10.45 13.02 11.21
CA LYS A 282 -10.81 14.44 11.35
C LYS A 282 -12.22 14.73 10.85
N GLN A 283 -12.57 14.26 9.65
CA GLN A 283 -13.90 14.44 9.07
C GLN A 283 -14.99 13.79 9.94
N LEU A 284 -14.73 12.59 10.47
CA LEU A 284 -15.64 11.92 11.39
C LEU A 284 -15.82 12.73 12.69
N HIS A 285 -14.72 13.20 13.28
CA HIS A 285 -14.76 13.99 14.50
C HIS A 285 -15.58 15.28 14.33
N GLN A 286 -15.38 15.97 13.19
CA GLN A 286 -16.17 17.15 12.83
C GLN A 286 -17.66 16.81 12.69
N SER A 287 -18.00 15.77 11.93
CA SER A 287 -19.39 15.35 11.69
C SER A 287 -20.13 14.97 12.98
N VAL A 288 -19.42 14.32 13.92
CA VAL A 288 -19.95 13.99 15.24
C VAL A 288 -20.23 15.26 16.05
N THR A 289 -19.30 16.21 16.07
CA THR A 289 -19.41 17.47 16.82
C THR A 289 -20.55 18.35 16.29
N GLU A 290 -20.68 18.46 14.97
CA GLU A 290 -21.78 19.18 14.30
C GLU A 290 -23.13 18.54 14.61
N THR A 291 -23.21 17.21 14.57
CA THR A 291 -24.44 16.48 14.88
C THR A 291 -24.84 16.64 16.35
N GLN A 292 -23.88 16.56 17.27
CA GLN A 292 -24.12 16.80 18.69
C GLN A 292 -24.69 18.20 18.94
N SER A 293 -24.12 19.23 18.31
CA SER A 293 -24.59 20.62 18.42
C SER A 293 -26.03 20.78 17.92
N ARG A 294 -26.34 20.19 16.75
CA ARG A 294 -27.69 20.18 16.16
C ARG A 294 -28.73 19.49 17.04
N VAL A 295 -28.39 18.35 17.64
CA VAL A 295 -29.31 17.56 18.50
C VAL A 295 -29.57 18.27 19.83
N LEU A 296 -28.56 18.93 20.42
CA LEU A 296 -28.70 19.66 21.67
C LEU A 296 -29.37 21.04 21.52
N GLY A 297 -29.77 21.42 20.30
CA GLY A 297 -30.43 22.71 20.04
C GLY A 297 -29.52 23.92 20.21
N VAL A 298 -28.20 23.71 20.30
CA VAL A 298 -27.22 24.80 20.38
C VAL A 298 -26.82 25.14 18.95
N SER A 299 -27.30 26.27 18.44
CA SER A 299 -26.84 26.82 17.16
C SER A 299 -25.32 26.99 17.19
N SER A 300 -24.60 26.17 16.44
CA SER A 300 -23.15 26.23 16.32
C SER A 300 -22.74 27.44 15.46
N THR A 301 -22.72 28.63 16.04
CA THR A 301 -21.84 29.70 15.53
C THR A 301 -20.45 29.47 16.11
N THR A 302 -19.64 28.72 15.39
CA THR A 302 -18.18 28.88 15.49
C THR A 302 -17.59 28.71 14.10
N ALA A 303 -17.66 29.80 13.32
CA ALA A 303 -16.71 30.02 12.25
C ALA A 303 -15.33 30.20 12.92
N ILE A 304 -14.46 29.20 12.78
CA ILE A 304 -13.04 29.40 13.05
C ILE A 304 -12.41 29.83 11.73
N ALA A 305 -11.89 31.04 11.75
CA ALA A 305 -11.29 31.75 10.64
C ALA A 305 -10.25 30.89 9.90
N SER A 306 -10.33 30.95 8.57
CA SER A 306 -9.26 30.66 7.66
C SER A 306 -8.04 31.54 7.98
N ASN A 307 -7.02 30.98 8.64
CA ASN A 307 -5.68 31.58 8.61
C ASN A 307 -4.99 31.17 7.31
N ILE A 308 -5.36 31.92 6.27
CA ILE A 308 -4.51 32.18 5.12
C ILE A 308 -3.26 32.90 5.62
N TRP A 309 -2.11 32.39 5.22
CA TRP A 309 -0.81 33.05 5.20
C TRP A 309 -0.89 34.59 5.10
N ARG A 310 -0.41 35.28 6.14
CA ARG A 310 0.35 36.53 5.98
C ARG A 310 1.40 36.61 7.08
N GLY A 311 2.67 36.57 6.67
CA GLY A 311 3.76 37.04 7.51
C GLY A 311 3.61 38.54 7.74
N ASN A 312 3.90 38.96 8.97
CA ASN A 312 4.80 40.08 9.20
C ASN A 312 5.22 40.07 10.66
N ASP A 313 6.54 40.08 10.86
CA ASP A 313 7.18 40.43 12.12
C ASP A 313 6.70 41.80 12.59
N GLN A 314 6.26 41.88 13.85
CA GLN A 314 6.50 43.03 14.74
C GLN A 314 6.00 42.69 16.16
N ALA A 315 6.94 42.66 17.11
CA ALA A 315 6.67 42.50 18.53
C ALA A 315 6.01 43.77 19.11
N PRO A 316 5.06 43.67 20.06
CA PRO A 316 4.50 44.85 20.73
C PRO A 316 5.38 45.33 21.90
N PRO A 317 5.36 46.63 22.23
CA PRO A 317 6.14 47.20 23.33
C PRO A 317 5.46 46.97 24.68
N ASN A 318 6.27 46.69 25.70
CA ASN A 318 5.85 46.65 27.11
C ASN A 318 5.55 48.08 27.61
N TYR A 319 4.32 48.32 28.06
CA TYR A 319 4.00 49.41 28.97
C TYR A 319 3.75 48.83 30.36
N ALA A 320 4.67 49.09 31.29
CA ALA A 320 4.44 49.01 32.72
C ALA A 320 4.28 50.44 33.23
N LEU A 321 3.13 50.72 33.86
CA LEU A 321 2.86 51.98 34.56
C LEU A 321 3.36 51.87 36.01
N ASP A 322 4.21 52.83 36.33
CA ASP A 322 4.29 53.67 37.53
C ASP A 322 4.55 53.05 38.91
N LEU A 323 5.76 53.37 39.41
CA LEU A 323 5.94 53.97 40.73
C LEU A 323 6.90 55.18 40.60
N ASP A 324 6.39 56.31 41.10
CA ASP A 324 6.96 57.66 41.35
C ASP A 324 7.20 58.63 40.18
#